data_AF-A0A817JIA5-F1
#
_entry.id   AF-A0A817JIA5-F1
#
_cell.length_a   1.000
_cell.length_b   1.000
_cell.length_c   1.000
_cell.angle_alpha   90.00
_cell.angle_beta   90.00
_cell.angle_gamma   90.00
#
_symmetry.space_group_name_H-M   'P 1'
#
loop_
_entity.id
_entity.type
_entity.pdbx_description
1 polymer ?
#
loop_
_entity_poly.entity_id
_entity_poly.type
_entity_poly.pdbx_seq_one_letter_code
_entity_poly.pdbx_strand_id
1 'polypeptide(L)'
;MFLVVSNIDMSKNYYFCPLCAESKPNCTFRKLFKHIQYVHDGQTDFKIRCELGSLCGTIYSTFAAYRGHIYREHADILDENSFQEEIQLEKNADNDTLVSECDETDLDFQIELNDVEDEQNAVEEEIDFDDMISWPSLKEIMPGLSEEKKDLNSFEKFYLQFILDLREGHSLPQNIMQVVTSGVRSLIEFICELLKAHIKSSLLVEQRTATRSSTTDFMLLTDVNNVFSNVIKKMVDVTKNEHNILKLCRKYFTYEPVKEIKLENPNDVAYYVPIKSSIQQMINFPDTVRSMLKSIELLAMCHTKYLPVKLNRIKFFEPIVEELNALQTTGIFVPALGTQLNFAFTVLAGDNLGSNDIGGFQKNFNDGQFCRHCHINYDQRLIPLSEISPPHRTRNQHDNLVQQIINLNNDSNVQGVADISPLSKLTNFHATTSLPNDLMHDFNEGLCSRVLLAMIKEASTKRILAYGEIEERLIAFEYGPNDKPNKGPVLRKKH
;
A
#
# COMPACT_ATOMS: atom_id res chain seq x y z
N MET A 1 8.76 32.42 30.74
CA MET A 1 8.08 32.19 32.02
C MET A 1 8.05 30.69 32.22
N PHE A 2 8.81 30.20 33.20
CA PHE A 2 8.87 28.78 33.55
C PHE A 2 7.54 28.35 34.18
N LEU A 3 7.05 27.15 33.85
CA LEU A 3 6.15 26.38 34.70
C LEU A 3 6.52 24.90 34.59
N VAL A 4 7.08 24.40 35.70
CA VAL A 4 7.25 22.99 36.04
C VAL A 4 6.00 22.57 36.81
N VAL A 5 5.26 21.55 36.34
CA VAL A 5 4.19 20.80 37.06
C VAL A 5 4.08 19.43 36.35
N SER A 6 4.85 18.42 36.76
CA SER A 6 4.55 17.34 37.74
C SER A 6 3.62 16.22 37.23
N ASN A 7 4.19 15.00 37.18
CA ASN A 7 3.60 13.64 37.18
C ASN A 7 2.24 13.43 36.50
N ILE A 8 2.29 12.82 35.31
CA ILE A 8 1.12 12.23 34.66
C ILE A 8 1.32 10.71 34.67
N ASP A 9 0.40 10.03 35.35
CA ASP A 9 0.20 8.58 35.36
C ASP A 9 0.09 8.01 33.92
N MET A 10 1.03 7.14 33.52
CA MET A 10 1.12 6.57 32.16
C MET A 10 0.11 5.43 31.88
N SER A 11 -0.87 5.20 32.75
CA SER A 11 -1.93 4.21 32.53
C SER A 11 -3.17 4.75 31.81
N LYS A 12 -3.26 6.06 31.53
CA LYS A 12 -4.42 6.69 30.88
C LYS A 12 -4.02 7.41 29.58
N ASN A 13 -4.67 7.06 28.47
CA ASN A 13 -4.55 7.80 27.20
C ASN A 13 -5.20 9.18 27.35
N TYR A 14 -4.40 10.25 27.31
CA TYR A 14 -4.89 11.63 27.31
C TYR A 14 -5.09 12.12 25.87
N TYR A 15 -6.30 12.62 25.57
CA TYR A 15 -6.68 13.05 24.22
C TYR A 15 -6.82 14.58 24.17
N PHE A 16 -6.23 15.21 23.16
CA PHE A 16 -6.24 16.66 22.98
C PHE A 16 -6.99 17.06 21.72
N CYS A 17 -7.69 18.19 21.76
CA CYS A 17 -8.29 18.75 20.55
C CYS A 17 -7.23 19.49 19.72
N PRO A 18 -6.92 19.04 18.50
CA PRO A 18 -5.92 19.69 17.66
C PRO A 18 -6.42 21.01 17.04
N LEU A 19 -7.70 21.35 17.22
CA LEU A 19 -8.36 22.52 16.64
C LEU A 19 -8.54 23.68 17.63
N CYS A 20 -8.21 23.49 18.92
CA CYS A 20 -8.28 24.54 19.95
C CYS A 20 -6.91 25.18 20.23
N ALA A 21 -6.89 26.51 20.37
CA ALA A 21 -5.67 27.27 20.67
C ALA A 21 -5.21 27.17 22.14
N GLU A 22 -6.11 26.82 23.06
CA GLU A 22 -5.82 26.59 24.48
C GLU A 22 -6.20 25.15 24.83
N SER A 23 -5.23 24.24 24.79
CA SER A 23 -5.43 22.82 25.08
C SER A 23 -5.58 22.57 26.57
N LYS A 24 -6.80 22.65 27.12
CA LYS A 24 -7.09 22.00 28.40
C LYS A 24 -6.98 20.47 28.19
N PRO A 25 -6.32 19.72 29.09
CA PRO A 25 -6.36 18.26 29.05
C PRO A 25 -7.81 17.85 29.27
N ASN A 26 -8.47 17.41 28.20
CA ASN A 26 -9.81 16.85 28.29
C ASN A 26 -9.69 15.33 28.32
N CYS A 27 -10.60 14.74 29.08
CA CYS A 27 -10.68 13.32 29.40
C CYS A 27 -10.93 12.46 28.14
N THR A 28 -11.20 11.17 28.36
CA THR A 28 -11.53 10.09 27.39
C THR A 28 -11.88 10.51 25.95
N PHE A 29 -11.45 9.72 24.97
CA PHE A 29 -11.65 10.00 23.54
C PHE A 29 -13.10 10.38 23.18
N ARG A 30 -14.11 9.81 23.86
CA ARG A 30 -15.52 10.18 23.69
C ARG A 30 -15.82 11.64 23.99
N LYS A 31 -15.19 12.23 25.02
CA LYS A 31 -15.33 13.67 25.33
C LYS A 31 -14.66 14.53 24.27
N LEU A 32 -13.47 14.15 23.82
CA LEU A 32 -12.81 14.81 22.69
C LEU A 32 -13.71 14.74 21.43
N PHE A 33 -14.24 13.57 21.12
CA PHE A 33 -15.05 13.33 19.94
C PHE A 33 -16.36 14.15 19.95
N LYS A 34 -17.04 14.22 21.10
CA LYS A 34 -18.19 15.12 21.32
C LYS A 34 -17.78 16.59 21.24
N HIS A 35 -16.65 16.97 21.81
CA HIS A 35 -16.15 18.34 21.73
C HIS A 35 -15.92 18.77 20.27
N ILE A 36 -15.28 17.93 19.46
CA ILE A 36 -15.08 18.21 18.03
C ILE A 36 -16.44 18.34 17.31
N GLN A 37 -17.41 17.45 17.64
CA GLN A 37 -18.76 17.51 17.10
C GLN A 37 -19.47 18.84 17.42
N TYR A 38 -19.46 19.27 18.68
CA TYR A 38 -20.24 20.43 19.11
C TYR A 38 -19.54 21.77 18.86
N VAL A 39 -18.20 21.80 18.83
CA VAL A 39 -17.43 23.05 18.74
C VAL A 39 -16.90 23.31 17.33
N HIS A 40 -16.56 22.25 16.57
CA HIS A 40 -15.79 22.40 15.32
C HIS A 40 -16.53 21.94 14.05
N ASP A 41 -17.59 21.11 14.13
CA ASP A 41 -18.32 20.60 12.95
C ASP A 41 -18.80 21.72 11.99
N GLY A 42 -19.17 22.88 12.53
CA GLY A 42 -19.64 24.04 11.76
C GLY A 42 -18.56 24.98 11.19
N GLN A 43 -17.27 24.71 11.39
CA GLN A 43 -16.20 25.61 10.95
C GLN A 43 -15.93 25.48 9.44
N THR A 44 -15.86 26.63 8.74
CA THR A 44 -15.64 26.66 7.27
C THR A 44 -14.27 26.14 6.84
N ASP A 45 -13.31 26.09 7.76
CA ASP A 45 -11.93 25.65 7.58
C ASP A 45 -11.61 24.34 8.32
N PHE A 46 -12.64 23.58 8.73
CA PHE A 46 -12.49 22.33 9.46
C PHE A 46 -11.54 21.36 8.73
N LYS A 47 -10.44 21.01 9.38
CA LYS A 47 -9.49 19.99 8.93
C LYS A 47 -8.93 19.24 10.11
N ILE A 48 -9.29 17.96 10.23
CA ILE A 48 -8.83 17.11 11.33
C ILE A 48 -8.10 15.88 10.79
N ARG A 49 -7.00 15.52 11.44
CA ARG A 49 -6.24 14.31 11.17
C ARG A 49 -6.61 13.23 12.19
N CYS A 50 -6.85 12.00 11.73
CA CYS A 50 -6.95 10.85 12.62
C CYS A 50 -5.58 10.48 13.18
N GLU A 51 -5.46 10.43 14.51
CA GLU A 51 -4.23 10.05 15.23
C GLU A 51 -4.43 8.85 16.16
N LEU A 52 -5.56 8.14 16.03
CA LEU A 52 -5.95 7.04 16.92
C LEU A 52 -5.31 5.68 16.59
N GLY A 53 -4.55 5.61 15.52
CA GLY A 53 -3.79 4.41 15.16
C GLY A 53 -2.46 4.79 14.49
N SER A 54 -1.43 3.99 14.72
CA SER A 54 -0.07 4.19 14.18
C SER A 54 -0.02 4.29 12.65
N LEU A 55 -1.04 3.74 11.97
CA LEU A 55 -1.19 3.74 10.50
C LEU A 55 -2.41 4.52 10.00
N CYS A 56 -3.18 5.18 10.88
CA CYS A 56 -4.46 5.80 10.52
C CYS A 56 -4.28 7.09 9.69
N GLY A 57 -3.68 8.12 10.29
CA GLY A 57 -3.11 9.33 9.67
C GLY A 57 -3.97 10.18 8.72
N THR A 58 -5.20 9.79 8.40
CA THR A 58 -6.01 10.33 7.31
C THR A 58 -6.60 11.68 7.70
N ILE A 59 -6.65 12.62 6.75
CA ILE A 59 -7.16 13.99 6.98
C ILE A 59 -8.58 14.11 6.42
N TYR A 60 -9.47 14.69 7.23
CA TYR A 60 -10.87 14.90 6.91
C TYR A 60 -11.19 16.40 6.90
N SER A 61 -11.90 16.84 5.86
CA SER A 61 -12.36 18.22 5.69
C SER A 61 -13.78 18.47 6.22
N THR A 62 -14.43 17.44 6.76
CA THR A 62 -15.74 17.57 7.45
C THR A 62 -15.78 16.62 8.65
N PHE A 63 -16.48 17.02 9.71
CA PHE A 63 -16.64 16.16 10.88
C PHE A 63 -17.47 14.92 10.55
N ALA A 64 -18.45 15.01 9.66
CA ALA A 64 -19.22 13.83 9.20
C ALA A 64 -18.32 12.73 8.59
N ALA A 65 -17.33 13.12 7.78
CA ALA A 65 -16.38 12.17 7.18
C ALA A 65 -15.41 11.60 8.23
N TYR A 66 -14.93 12.45 9.15
CA TYR A 66 -14.11 12.03 10.28
C TYR A 66 -14.86 11.05 11.19
N ARG A 67 -16.10 11.37 11.57
CA ARG A 67 -17.00 10.51 12.34
C ARG A 67 -17.20 9.17 11.65
N GLY A 68 -17.57 9.17 10.37
CA GLY A 68 -17.75 7.93 9.62
C GLY A 68 -16.51 7.05 9.62
N HIS A 69 -15.32 7.64 9.65
CA HIS A 69 -14.07 6.90 9.75
C HIS A 69 -13.79 6.36 11.16
N ILE A 70 -13.98 7.16 12.22
CA ILE A 70 -13.79 6.70 13.61
C ILE A 70 -14.68 5.48 13.92
N TYR A 71 -15.95 5.52 13.52
CA TYR A 71 -16.87 4.38 13.73
C TYR A 71 -16.51 3.12 12.90
N ARG A 72 -15.71 3.25 11.84
CA ARG A 72 -15.31 2.12 10.98
C ARG A 72 -13.97 1.50 11.38
N GLU A 73 -13.03 2.33 11.80
CA GLU A 73 -11.62 1.94 11.99
C GLU A 73 -11.16 2.03 13.46
N HIS A 74 -11.94 2.67 14.34
CA HIS A 74 -11.59 2.92 15.75
C HIS A 74 -12.81 2.74 16.69
N ALA A 75 -13.67 1.76 16.37
CA ALA A 75 -14.88 1.48 17.16
C ALA A 75 -14.54 0.93 18.56
N ASP A 76 -13.45 0.20 18.67
CA ASP A 76 -12.85 -0.32 19.90
C ASP A 76 -12.51 0.78 20.92
N ILE A 77 -12.00 1.93 20.44
CA ILE A 77 -11.66 3.09 21.29
C ILE A 77 -12.93 3.80 21.82
N LEU A 78 -14.09 3.55 21.20
CA LEU A 78 -15.38 4.09 21.67
C LEU A 78 -16.04 3.22 22.76
N ASP A 79 -15.60 1.97 22.94
CA ASP A 79 -16.23 0.95 23.80
C ASP A 79 -15.47 0.68 25.12
N GLU A 80 -14.45 1.47 25.47
CA GLU A 80 -13.81 1.32 26.78
C GLU A 80 -14.77 1.66 27.94
N ASN A 81 -15.16 0.61 28.66
CA ASN A 81 -15.91 0.61 29.91
C ASN A 81 -15.34 1.61 30.93
N SER A 82 -16.05 2.74 31.10
CA SER A 82 -16.06 3.52 32.34
C SER A 82 -17.40 4.23 32.49
N PHE A 83 -18.47 3.44 32.57
CA PHE A 83 -19.79 3.91 32.97
C PHE A 83 -20.07 3.45 34.41
N GLN A 84 -19.30 3.93 35.38
CA GLN A 84 -19.69 3.88 36.80
C GLN A 84 -19.32 5.09 37.67
N GLU A 85 -18.62 6.13 37.19
CA GLU A 85 -18.29 7.28 38.07
C GLU A 85 -18.83 8.66 37.64
N GLU A 86 -19.49 8.83 36.49
CA GLU A 86 -20.02 10.16 36.07
C GLU A 86 -21.55 10.34 36.20
N ILE A 87 -22.29 9.42 36.82
CA ILE A 87 -23.72 9.63 37.15
C ILE A 87 -23.93 10.39 38.48
N GLN A 88 -22.90 10.59 39.31
CA GLN A 88 -23.05 11.24 40.61
C GLN A 88 -22.71 12.74 40.65
N LEU A 89 -22.23 13.36 39.58
CA LEU A 89 -21.88 14.79 39.59
C LEU A 89 -22.77 15.71 38.73
N GLU A 90 -23.67 15.18 37.90
CA GLU A 90 -24.61 16.02 37.14
C GLU A 90 -26.07 15.96 37.64
N LYS A 91 -26.36 15.20 38.71
CA LYS A 91 -27.68 15.22 39.38
C LYS A 91 -27.87 16.36 40.41
N ASN A 92 -26.89 17.26 40.54
CA ASN A 92 -26.95 18.37 41.52
C ASN A 92 -26.84 19.77 40.90
N ALA A 93 -27.16 19.94 39.61
CA ALA A 93 -27.30 21.26 39.00
C ALA A 93 -28.44 21.32 37.98
N ASP A 94 -29.63 20.87 38.41
CA ASP A 94 -30.88 21.42 37.88
C ASP A 94 -30.98 22.90 38.30
N ASN A 95 -31.17 23.79 37.32
CA ASN A 95 -32.26 24.77 37.27
C ASN A 95 -32.03 25.77 36.14
N ASP A 96 -32.66 25.55 34.98
CA ASP A 96 -33.71 26.45 34.47
C ASP A 96 -34.08 26.12 33.00
N THR A 97 -35.33 25.67 32.82
CA THR A 97 -36.35 26.13 31.83
C THR A 97 -35.93 26.35 30.35
N LEU A 98 -36.56 25.86 29.26
CA LEU A 98 -37.96 25.50 28.89
C LEU A 98 -37.99 24.64 27.60
N VAL A 99 -38.80 23.56 27.59
CA VAL A 99 -39.88 23.18 26.63
C VAL A 99 -39.57 23.08 25.11
N SER A 100 -39.67 21.87 24.51
CA SER A 100 -40.92 21.33 23.89
C SER A 100 -40.75 19.93 23.24
N GLU A 101 -41.54 18.97 23.73
CA GLU A 101 -42.29 17.89 23.04
C GLU A 101 -41.70 17.12 21.83
N CYS A 102 -41.52 15.80 21.93
CA CYS A 102 -42.56 14.79 21.65
C CYS A 102 -42.05 13.33 21.82
N ASP A 103 -42.98 12.46 22.21
CA ASP A 103 -42.87 11.07 22.65
C ASP A 103 -42.31 10.06 21.63
N GLU A 104 -41.67 8.98 22.10
CA GLU A 104 -42.20 7.59 21.98
C GLU A 104 -41.23 6.52 22.58
N THR A 105 -41.68 5.96 23.71
CA THR A 105 -41.68 4.55 24.18
C THR A 105 -40.45 3.62 24.09
N ASP A 106 -40.09 3.13 25.28
CA ASP A 106 -39.26 1.96 25.62
C ASP A 106 -39.81 0.60 25.14
N LEU A 107 -38.90 -0.39 25.05
CA LEU A 107 -39.17 -1.76 25.51
C LEU A 107 -37.87 -2.43 25.99
N ASP A 108 -37.93 -2.82 27.27
CA ASP A 108 -36.94 -3.45 28.16
C ASP A 108 -36.23 -4.70 27.63
N PHE A 109 -35.05 -4.99 28.21
CA PHE A 109 -34.77 -6.32 28.79
C PHE A 109 -33.71 -6.26 29.90
N GLN A 110 -34.07 -6.79 31.08
CA GLN A 110 -33.30 -6.85 32.34
C GLN A 110 -32.29 -8.01 32.36
N ILE A 111 -31.14 -7.85 33.04
CA ILE A 111 -30.45 -8.94 33.78
C ILE A 111 -29.83 -8.38 35.08
N GLU A 112 -30.07 -9.11 36.17
CA GLU A 112 -29.71 -8.85 37.58
C GLU A 112 -28.21 -8.98 37.89
N LEU A 113 -27.72 -8.15 38.82
CA LEU A 113 -26.37 -8.20 39.42
C LEU A 113 -26.48 -8.68 40.87
N ASN A 114 -25.54 -9.52 41.30
CA ASN A 114 -25.30 -9.86 42.71
C ASN A 114 -24.02 -9.16 43.19
N ASP A 115 -24.15 -8.48 44.32
CA ASP A 115 -23.14 -7.78 45.10
C ASP A 115 -22.06 -8.70 45.67
N VAL A 116 -20.81 -8.19 45.79
CA VAL A 116 -19.94 -8.38 46.97
C VAL A 116 -19.00 -7.18 47.11
N GLU A 117 -19.06 -6.54 48.27
CA GLU A 117 -18.18 -5.50 48.81
C GLU A 117 -16.76 -6.03 49.10
N ASP A 118 -15.71 -5.22 49.00
CA ASP A 118 -14.85 -4.93 50.18
C ASP A 118 -13.61 -4.08 49.89
N GLU A 119 -13.25 -3.38 50.96
CA GLU A 119 -12.32 -2.27 51.14
C GLU A 119 -10.81 -2.61 51.11
N GLN A 120 -10.04 -1.57 50.74
CA GLN A 120 -8.76 -1.10 51.33
C GLN A 120 -7.63 -2.11 51.63
N ASN A 121 -6.45 -1.92 51.02
CA ASN A 121 -5.21 -1.55 51.73
C ASN A 121 -3.96 -1.41 50.81
N ALA A 122 -3.20 -0.34 51.08
CA ALA A 122 -1.78 -0.02 50.88
C ALA A 122 -0.84 -0.93 50.05
N VAL A 123 0.03 -0.30 49.24
CA VAL A 123 1.51 -0.15 49.42
C VAL A 123 2.08 0.55 48.17
N GLU A 124 2.85 1.64 48.35
CA GLU A 124 3.66 2.25 47.29
C GLU A 124 4.91 1.39 47.06
N GLU A 125 4.97 0.68 45.93
CA GLU A 125 6.21 0.07 45.41
C GLU A 125 6.82 1.01 44.36
N GLU A 126 8.09 1.39 44.54
CA GLU A 126 8.91 2.04 43.52
C GLU A 126 9.08 1.08 42.33
N ILE A 127 8.39 1.34 41.22
CA ILE A 127 8.57 0.58 39.98
C ILE A 127 9.76 1.17 39.21
N ASP A 128 10.79 0.34 39.05
CA ASP A 128 11.95 0.58 38.19
C ASP A 128 11.53 0.67 36.72
N PHE A 129 11.80 1.80 36.08
CA PHE A 129 11.26 2.17 34.75
C PHE A 129 12.02 1.52 33.58
N ASP A 130 13.05 0.72 33.85
CA ASP A 130 13.90 0.11 32.81
C ASP A 130 13.25 -1.11 32.11
N ASP A 131 12.17 -1.68 32.64
CA ASP A 131 11.65 -2.99 32.19
C ASP A 131 10.43 -2.96 31.25
N MET A 132 9.95 -1.81 30.78
CA MET A 132 8.69 -1.79 30.00
C MET A 132 8.65 -0.84 28.79
N ILE A 133 9.64 -0.96 27.88
CA ILE A 133 9.51 -0.90 26.40
C ILE A 133 10.86 -1.37 25.84
N SER A 134 10.93 -2.61 25.35
CA SER A 134 12.06 -3.06 24.53
C SER A 134 11.94 -2.44 23.15
N TRP A 135 12.56 -1.28 22.94
CA TRP A 135 12.75 -0.74 21.60
C TRP A 135 13.56 -1.73 20.77
N PRO A 136 13.15 -2.05 19.52
CA PRO A 136 13.91 -2.96 18.68
C PRO A 136 15.36 -2.49 18.56
N SER A 137 16.30 -3.40 18.78
CA SER A 137 17.71 -3.04 18.69
C SER A 137 18.07 -2.64 17.26
N LEU A 138 19.11 -1.83 17.06
CA LEU A 138 19.61 -1.49 15.72
C LEU A 138 19.90 -2.74 14.86
N LYS A 139 20.24 -3.88 15.48
CA LYS A 139 20.45 -5.16 14.80
C LYS A 139 19.13 -5.81 14.34
N GLU A 140 18.03 -5.59 15.05
CA GLU A 140 16.69 -6.09 14.70
C GLU A 140 16.03 -5.25 13.59
N ILE A 141 16.23 -3.94 13.62
CA ILE A 141 15.82 -3.03 12.53
C ILE A 141 16.68 -3.28 11.27
N MET A 142 17.91 -3.79 11.43
CA MET A 142 18.89 -3.94 10.35
C MET A 142 19.52 -5.35 10.30
N PRO A 143 18.78 -6.36 9.82
CA PRO A 143 19.34 -7.68 9.55
C PRO A 143 20.39 -7.57 8.42
N GLY A 144 21.67 -7.54 8.79
CA GLY A 144 22.80 -7.41 7.84
C GLY A 144 23.86 -6.36 8.21
N LEU A 145 23.69 -5.58 9.30
CA LEU A 145 24.79 -4.80 9.87
C LEU A 145 25.83 -5.76 10.47
N SER A 146 26.85 -6.13 9.69
CA SER A 146 28.09 -6.64 10.26
C SER A 146 28.72 -5.53 11.12
N GLU A 147 29.43 -5.89 12.19
CA GLU A 147 30.13 -4.93 13.07
C GLU A 147 31.29 -4.18 12.36
N GLU A 148 31.46 -4.38 11.05
CA GLU A 148 32.47 -3.73 10.23
C GLU A 148 31.97 -2.36 9.71
N LYS A 149 32.45 -1.30 10.39
CA LYS A 149 32.44 0.13 10.01
C LYS A 149 31.06 0.77 9.77
N LYS A 150 30.47 1.30 10.85
CA LYS A 150 29.51 2.41 10.80
C LYS A 150 30.18 3.64 10.19
N ASP A 151 30.09 3.79 8.88
CA ASP A 151 30.65 4.91 8.13
C ASP A 151 29.56 5.83 7.56
N LEU A 152 29.96 6.98 7.02
CA LEU A 152 29.02 7.95 6.42
C LEU A 152 28.26 7.37 5.21
N ASN A 153 28.79 6.35 4.52
CA ASN A 153 28.11 5.72 3.40
C ASN A 153 26.97 4.80 3.87
N SER A 154 27.17 4.11 4.99
CA SER A 154 26.17 3.27 5.63
C SER A 154 25.00 4.10 6.15
N PHE A 155 25.29 5.27 6.72
CA PHE A 155 24.27 6.27 7.07
C PHE A 155 23.53 6.79 5.83
N GLU A 156 24.25 7.16 4.75
CA GLU A 156 23.64 7.66 3.51
C GLU A 156 22.67 6.62 2.90
N LYS A 157 23.04 5.33 2.92
CA LYS A 157 22.16 4.23 2.50
C LYS A 157 20.92 4.11 3.38
N PHE A 158 21.09 4.12 4.70
CA PHE A 158 19.97 4.01 5.65
C PHE A 158 18.98 5.16 5.49
N TYR A 159 19.49 6.39 5.45
CA TYR A 159 18.65 7.56 5.31
C TYR A 159 17.90 7.57 3.97
N LEU A 160 18.53 7.10 2.90
CA LEU A 160 17.85 6.91 1.62
C LEU A 160 16.71 5.88 1.72
N GLN A 161 16.92 4.73 2.38
CA GLN A 161 15.86 3.74 2.59
C GLN A 161 14.67 4.36 3.34
N PHE A 162 14.94 5.04 4.45
CA PHE A 162 13.91 5.74 5.23
C PHE A 162 13.09 6.73 4.38
N ILE A 163 13.76 7.51 3.52
CA ILE A 163 13.09 8.45 2.62
C ILE A 163 12.23 7.73 1.57
N LEU A 164 12.69 6.59 1.05
CA LEU A 164 11.92 5.77 0.11
C LEU A 164 10.69 5.16 0.78
N ASP A 165 10.83 4.62 1.99
CA ASP A 165 9.72 4.04 2.76
C ASP A 165 8.63 5.09 3.07
N LEU A 166 9.04 6.31 3.42
CA LEU A 166 8.13 7.44 3.60
C LEU A 166 7.40 7.85 2.33
N ARG A 167 8.09 7.83 1.17
CA ARG A 167 7.49 8.20 -0.12
C ARG A 167 6.53 7.14 -0.63
N GLU A 168 6.98 5.89 -0.68
CA GLU A 168 6.25 4.79 -1.33
C GLU A 168 5.27 4.13 -0.37
N GLY A 169 5.68 3.86 0.88
CA GLY A 169 4.85 3.19 1.88
C GLY A 169 3.73 4.08 2.42
N HIS A 170 3.96 5.39 2.51
CA HIS A 170 3.02 6.35 3.09
C HIS A 170 2.49 7.40 2.09
N SER A 171 2.88 7.31 0.82
CA SER A 171 2.43 8.21 -0.27
C SER A 171 2.56 9.70 0.08
N LEU A 172 3.62 10.07 0.81
CA LEU A 172 3.78 11.42 1.34
C LEU A 172 4.13 12.42 0.23
N PRO A 173 3.39 13.53 0.11
CA PRO A 173 3.73 14.61 -0.83
C PRO A 173 5.13 15.18 -0.59
N GLN A 174 5.78 15.66 -1.66
CA GLN A 174 7.16 16.16 -1.62
C GLN A 174 7.38 17.30 -0.60
N ASN A 175 6.38 18.17 -0.41
CA ASN A 175 6.44 19.24 0.59
C ASN A 175 6.44 18.67 2.03
N ILE A 176 5.69 17.60 2.30
CA ILE A 176 5.69 16.92 3.61
C ILE A 176 7.03 16.25 3.84
N MET A 177 7.60 15.61 2.82
CA MET A 177 8.94 15.01 2.88
C MET A 177 10.02 16.04 3.25
N GLN A 178 9.92 17.26 2.72
CA GLN A 178 10.81 18.37 3.08
C GLN A 178 10.64 18.81 4.54
N VAL A 179 9.41 18.86 5.05
CA VAL A 179 9.14 19.18 6.46
C VAL A 179 9.72 18.11 7.38
N VAL A 180 9.49 16.83 7.11
CA VAL A 180 10.06 15.72 7.89
C VAL A 180 11.58 15.78 7.88
N THR A 181 12.18 15.94 6.69
CA THR A 181 13.63 16.07 6.54
C THR A 181 14.19 17.25 7.35
N SER A 182 13.51 18.41 7.30
CA SER A 182 13.90 19.60 8.05
C SER A 182 13.80 19.37 9.56
N GLY A 183 12.73 18.71 10.03
CA GLY A 183 12.54 18.38 11.44
C GLY A 183 13.62 17.43 11.97
N VAL A 184 13.91 16.35 11.25
CA VAL A 184 14.99 15.39 11.62
C VAL A 184 16.34 16.11 11.66
N ARG A 185 16.60 16.98 10.68
CA ARG A 185 17.83 17.79 10.67
C ARG A 185 17.93 18.69 11.92
N SER A 186 16.87 19.43 12.26
CA SER A 186 16.87 20.30 13.44
C SER A 186 17.04 19.53 14.75
N LEU A 187 16.48 18.32 14.84
CA LEU A 187 16.67 17.44 16.00
C LEU A 187 18.13 17.01 16.13
N ILE A 188 18.78 16.64 15.03
CA ILE A 188 20.21 16.27 15.02
C ILE A 188 21.09 17.48 15.39
N GLU A 189 20.78 18.67 14.87
CA GLU A 189 21.47 19.91 15.24
C GLU A 189 21.33 20.19 16.74
N PHE A 190 20.14 20.02 17.31
CA PHE A 190 19.90 20.19 18.75
C PHE A 190 20.65 19.16 19.60
N ILE A 191 20.64 17.88 19.22
CA ILE A 191 21.41 16.82 19.90
C ILE A 191 22.91 17.14 19.86
N CYS A 192 23.41 17.65 18.73
CA CYS A 192 24.80 18.08 18.59
C CYS A 192 25.13 19.21 19.59
N GLU A 193 24.28 20.22 19.73
CA GLU A 193 24.47 21.29 20.72
C GLU A 193 24.42 20.78 22.17
N LEU A 194 23.52 19.84 22.49
CA LEU A 194 23.48 19.21 23.81
C LEU A 194 24.77 18.43 24.12
N LEU A 195 25.27 17.64 23.16
CA LEU A 195 26.53 16.91 23.32
C LEU A 195 27.71 17.86 23.51
N LYS A 196 27.77 18.97 22.76
CA LYS A 196 28.80 20.01 22.96
C LYS A 196 28.73 20.61 24.37
N ALA A 197 27.53 20.94 24.83
CA ALA A 197 27.33 21.49 26.16
C ALA A 197 27.77 20.51 27.24
N HIS A 198 27.44 19.22 27.09
CA HIS A 198 27.83 18.17 28.02
C HIS A 198 29.36 17.96 28.03
N ILE A 199 29.99 17.78 26.86
CA ILE A 199 31.45 17.66 26.74
C ILE A 199 32.15 18.86 27.38
N LYS A 200 31.70 20.09 27.09
CA LYS A 200 32.26 21.31 27.67
C LYS A 200 32.11 21.35 29.19
N SER A 201 30.97 20.90 29.72
CA SER A 201 30.74 20.84 31.17
C SER A 201 31.62 19.81 31.88
N SER A 202 31.79 18.63 31.29
CA SER A 202 32.63 17.56 31.84
C SER A 202 34.12 17.93 31.83
N LEU A 203 34.57 18.63 30.79
CA LEU A 203 35.94 19.16 30.69
C LEU A 203 36.25 20.24 31.74
N LEU A 204 35.26 21.08 32.09
CA LEU A 204 35.41 22.09 33.15
C LEU A 204 35.53 21.46 34.56
N VAL A 205 34.99 20.26 34.76
CA VAL A 205 35.10 19.50 36.02
C VAL A 205 36.48 18.84 36.14
N GLU A 206 37.02 18.26 35.07
CA GLU A 206 38.34 17.58 35.07
C GLU A 206 39.54 18.55 35.13
N GLN A 207 39.42 19.78 34.63
CA GLN A 207 40.46 20.81 34.76
C GLN A 207 40.77 21.20 36.21
N ARG A 208 39.91 20.80 37.17
CA ARG A 208 40.18 20.96 38.62
C ARG A 208 41.06 19.85 39.19
N THR A 209 41.33 18.75 38.46
CA THR A 209 41.99 17.55 38.99
C THR A 209 43.21 17.05 38.20
N ALA A 210 43.47 17.49 36.95
CA ALA A 210 44.69 17.13 36.22
C ALA A 210 45.06 18.08 35.08
N THR A 211 46.37 18.17 34.77
CA THR A 211 46.96 18.88 33.61
C THR A 211 46.66 18.16 32.29
N ARG A 212 45.46 18.34 31.72
CA ARG A 212 45.17 18.08 30.30
C ARG A 212 45.45 19.36 29.49
N SER A 213 46.03 19.25 28.30
CA SER A 213 46.27 20.43 27.45
C SER A 213 44.96 20.91 26.82
N SER A 214 44.76 22.22 26.74
CA SER A 214 43.60 22.84 26.08
C SER A 214 43.45 22.46 24.60
N THR A 215 44.51 21.92 23.99
CA THR A 215 44.58 21.50 22.59
C THR A 215 43.81 20.21 22.32
N THR A 216 43.88 19.21 23.23
CA THR A 216 43.16 17.93 23.05
C THR A 216 41.64 18.10 23.15
N ASP A 217 41.17 18.99 24.00
CA ASP A 217 39.75 19.28 24.22
C ASP A 217 39.13 19.98 23.01
N PHE A 218 39.86 20.92 22.41
CA PHE A 218 39.45 21.61 21.19
C PHE A 218 39.41 20.66 19.97
N MET A 219 40.37 19.73 19.86
CA MET A 219 40.34 18.72 18.79
C MET A 219 39.11 17.81 18.90
N LEU A 220 38.76 17.34 20.10
CA LEU A 220 37.61 16.46 20.32
C LEU A 220 36.26 17.13 19.96
N LEU A 221 36.09 18.40 20.36
CA LEU A 221 34.91 19.20 19.99
C LEU A 221 34.84 19.50 18.48
N THR A 222 36.00 19.69 17.84
CA THR A 222 36.10 19.87 16.39
C THR A 222 35.72 18.60 15.64
N ASP A 223 36.13 17.43 16.14
CA ASP A 223 35.81 16.14 15.54
C ASP A 223 34.32 15.81 15.63
N VAL A 224 33.69 16.06 16.78
CA VAL A 224 32.23 15.91 16.94
C VAL A 224 31.49 16.83 15.95
N ASN A 225 31.88 18.11 15.88
CA ASN A 225 31.30 19.05 14.92
C ASN A 225 31.42 18.56 13.47
N ASN A 226 32.58 18.02 13.10
CA ASN A 226 32.83 17.51 11.76
C ASN A 226 31.93 16.31 11.45
N VAL A 227 31.75 15.37 12.40
CA VAL A 227 30.87 14.21 12.22
C VAL A 227 29.43 14.64 11.99
N PHE A 228 28.87 15.49 12.86
CA PHE A 228 27.48 15.96 12.72
C PHE A 228 27.28 16.79 11.46
N SER A 229 28.23 17.68 11.12
CA SER A 229 28.17 18.47 9.88
C SER A 229 28.17 17.57 8.65
N ASN A 230 28.96 16.49 8.66
CA ASN A 230 29.00 15.52 7.57
C ASN A 230 27.69 14.72 7.46
N VAL A 231 27.09 14.32 8.60
CA VAL A 231 25.78 13.64 8.64
C VAL A 231 24.68 14.54 8.06
N ILE A 232 24.58 15.77 8.55
CA ILE A 232 23.59 16.75 8.05
C ILE A 232 23.79 17.01 6.56
N LYS A 233 25.03 17.19 6.11
CA LYS A 233 25.35 17.36 4.69
C LYS A 233 24.88 16.17 3.86
N LYS A 234 25.11 14.94 4.33
CA LYS A 234 24.64 13.72 3.66
C LYS A 234 23.12 13.64 3.57
N MET A 235 22.40 13.99 4.64
CA MET A 235 20.94 14.03 4.61
C MET A 235 20.43 15.03 3.57
N VAL A 236 20.99 16.26 3.58
CA VAL A 236 20.62 17.30 2.62
C VAL A 236 20.92 16.87 1.20
N ASP A 237 22.08 16.25 0.96
CA ASP A 237 22.45 15.72 -0.35
C ASP A 237 21.42 14.67 -0.79
N VAL A 238 21.09 13.68 0.05
CA VAL A 238 20.10 12.62 -0.27
C VAL A 238 18.77 13.21 -0.74
N THR A 239 18.23 14.20 -0.04
CA THR A 239 16.90 14.79 -0.34
C THR A 239 16.94 16.00 -1.27
N LYS A 240 18.10 16.33 -1.85
CA LYS A 240 18.30 17.58 -2.60
C LYS A 240 17.37 17.73 -3.79
N ASN A 241 17.24 16.67 -4.59
CA ASN A 241 16.38 16.60 -5.76
C ASN A 241 16.24 15.14 -6.22
N GLU A 242 15.27 14.90 -7.11
CA GLU A 242 14.97 13.56 -7.62
C GLU A 242 16.17 12.92 -8.32
N HIS A 243 16.93 13.69 -9.09
CA HIS A 243 18.13 13.18 -9.76
C HIS A 243 19.15 12.60 -8.75
N ASN A 244 19.34 13.24 -7.60
CA ASN A 244 20.27 12.75 -6.59
C ASN A 244 19.72 11.53 -5.85
N ILE A 245 18.42 11.49 -5.54
CA ILE A 245 17.75 10.30 -4.99
C ILE A 245 18.00 9.10 -5.92
N LEU A 246 17.66 9.24 -7.21
CA LEU A 246 17.84 8.16 -8.19
C LEU A 246 19.31 7.75 -8.35
N LYS A 247 20.24 8.71 -8.33
CA LYS A 247 21.68 8.44 -8.37
C LYS A 247 22.12 7.60 -7.17
N LEU A 248 21.65 7.93 -5.97
CA LEU A 248 21.96 7.18 -4.76
C LEU A 248 21.23 5.83 -4.72
N CYS A 249 20.03 5.72 -5.30
CA CYS A 249 19.37 4.43 -5.48
C CYS A 249 20.22 3.50 -6.32
N ARG A 250 20.79 3.96 -7.45
CA ARG A 250 21.75 3.15 -8.24
C ARG A 250 23.00 2.77 -7.47
N LYS A 251 23.44 3.61 -6.52
CA LYS A 251 24.64 3.36 -5.72
C LYS A 251 24.39 2.29 -4.65
N TYR A 252 23.21 2.30 -4.04
CA TYR A 252 22.95 1.55 -2.80
C TYR A 252 21.96 0.40 -2.93
N PHE A 253 21.12 0.43 -3.95
CA PHE A 253 20.06 -0.55 -4.20
C PHE A 253 20.18 -1.09 -5.62
N THR A 254 19.48 -2.20 -5.86
CA THR A 254 19.30 -2.82 -7.18
C THR A 254 18.29 -2.00 -7.99
N TYR A 255 18.65 -0.74 -8.31
CA TYR A 255 17.79 0.18 -9.04
C TYR A 255 18.17 0.24 -10.53
N GLU A 256 17.25 -0.20 -11.37
CA GLU A 256 17.33 -0.02 -12.82
C GLU A 256 16.38 1.12 -13.25
N PRO A 257 16.87 2.16 -13.93
CA PRO A 257 16.02 3.24 -14.40
C PRO A 257 15.07 2.77 -15.52
N VAL A 258 13.84 3.28 -15.48
CA VAL A 258 12.90 3.13 -16.60
C VAL A 258 13.43 3.81 -17.87
N LYS A 259 13.20 3.17 -19.01
CA LYS A 259 13.38 3.76 -20.34
C LYS A 259 12.08 4.41 -20.78
N GLU A 260 12.19 5.63 -21.29
CA GLU A 260 11.07 6.31 -21.95
C GLU A 260 10.90 5.79 -23.38
N ILE A 261 9.67 5.46 -23.73
CA ILE A 261 9.24 5.13 -25.09
C ILE A 261 8.45 6.33 -25.61
N LYS A 262 9.03 7.04 -26.59
CA LYS A 262 8.36 8.16 -27.27
C LYS A 262 7.33 7.62 -28.25
N LEU A 263 6.07 7.96 -28.04
CA LEU A 263 4.96 7.56 -28.90
C LEU A 263 4.91 8.44 -30.17
N GLU A 264 3.83 8.39 -30.94
CA GLU A 264 3.66 9.18 -32.16
C GLU A 264 3.73 10.69 -31.87
N ASN A 265 2.99 11.16 -30.86
CA ASN A 265 3.17 12.51 -30.35
C ASN A 265 4.36 12.54 -29.38
N PRO A 266 5.31 13.49 -29.51
CA PRO A 266 6.48 13.57 -28.65
C PRO A 266 6.17 13.77 -27.15
N ASN A 267 5.01 14.35 -26.84
CA ASN A 267 4.54 14.57 -25.47
C ASN A 267 3.89 13.32 -24.85
N ASP A 268 3.53 12.33 -25.67
CA ASP A 268 2.95 11.08 -25.21
C ASP A 268 4.08 10.09 -24.95
N VAL A 269 4.20 9.63 -23.71
CA VAL A 269 5.30 8.80 -23.23
C VAL A 269 4.76 7.54 -22.58
N ALA A 270 5.38 6.42 -22.90
CA ALA A 270 5.26 5.17 -22.17
C ALA A 270 6.59 4.82 -21.50
N TYR A 271 6.56 3.91 -20.54
CA TYR A 271 7.72 3.54 -19.74
C TYR A 271 7.94 2.03 -19.78
N TYR A 272 9.20 1.63 -19.78
CA TYR A 272 9.61 0.23 -19.82
C TYR A 272 10.80 0.02 -18.88
N VAL A 273 10.74 -1.02 -18.06
CA VAL A 273 11.84 -1.45 -17.18
C VAL A 273 12.70 -2.46 -17.96
N PRO A 274 13.98 -2.17 -18.23
CA PRO A 274 14.84 -3.07 -18.99
C PRO A 274 15.09 -4.38 -18.23
N ILE A 275 14.61 -5.49 -18.80
CA ILE A 275 14.59 -6.80 -18.14
C ILE A 275 16.02 -7.31 -17.91
N LYS A 276 16.88 -7.23 -18.92
CA LYS A 276 18.23 -7.79 -18.90
C LYS A 276 19.10 -7.14 -17.84
N SER A 277 19.13 -5.80 -17.80
CA SER A 277 19.91 -5.10 -16.78
C SER A 277 19.31 -5.28 -15.40
N SER A 278 17.97 -5.30 -15.26
CA SER A 278 17.32 -5.60 -13.97
C SER A 278 17.76 -6.96 -13.42
N ILE A 279 17.67 -8.03 -14.24
CA ILE A 279 18.11 -9.37 -13.83
C ILE A 279 19.63 -9.41 -13.56
N GLN A 280 20.45 -8.75 -14.39
CA GLN A 280 21.89 -8.66 -14.15
C GLN A 280 22.23 -8.01 -12.82
N GLN A 281 21.56 -6.90 -12.48
CA GLN A 281 21.74 -6.28 -11.19
C GLN A 281 21.31 -7.23 -10.07
N MET A 282 20.14 -7.89 -10.20
CA MET A 282 19.64 -8.83 -9.20
C MET A 282 20.59 -10.00 -8.96
N ILE A 283 21.19 -10.57 -10.01
CA ILE A 283 22.17 -11.68 -9.90
C ILE A 283 23.42 -11.25 -9.11
N ASN A 284 23.82 -9.97 -9.22
CA ASN A 284 24.97 -9.44 -8.49
C ASN A 284 24.70 -9.23 -6.99
N PHE A 285 23.45 -9.33 -6.53
CA PHE A 285 23.05 -9.19 -5.12
C PHE A 285 22.33 -10.47 -4.63
N PRO A 286 23.06 -11.46 -4.08
CA PRO A 286 22.52 -12.78 -3.74
C PRO A 286 21.31 -12.78 -2.80
N ASP A 287 21.21 -11.80 -1.90
CA ASP A 287 20.08 -11.66 -0.97
C ASP A 287 18.78 -11.30 -1.71
N THR A 288 18.89 -10.54 -2.80
CA THR A 288 17.76 -10.15 -3.67
C THR A 288 17.15 -11.38 -4.34
N VAL A 289 17.97 -12.31 -4.85
CA VAL A 289 17.49 -13.52 -5.56
C VAL A 289 16.61 -14.39 -4.67
N ARG A 290 16.92 -14.50 -3.36
CA ARG A 290 16.11 -15.28 -2.41
C ARG A 290 14.74 -14.67 -2.13
N SER A 291 14.64 -13.34 -2.19
CA SER A 291 13.38 -12.60 -1.98
C SER A 291 12.42 -12.71 -3.18
N MET A 292 12.94 -12.95 -4.39
CA MET A 292 12.16 -12.87 -5.63
C MET A 292 11.30 -14.08 -5.98
N LEU A 293 11.42 -15.20 -5.26
CA LEU A 293 10.60 -16.39 -5.54
C LEU A 293 9.08 -16.14 -5.35
N LYS A 294 8.69 -14.92 -4.94
CA LYS A 294 7.30 -14.48 -4.71
C LYS A 294 6.98 -13.05 -5.21
N SER A 295 7.84 -12.38 -5.97
CA SER A 295 7.59 -10.97 -6.36
C SER A 295 6.88 -10.83 -7.71
N ILE A 296 5.97 -9.87 -7.79
CA ILE A 296 5.35 -9.38 -9.03
C ILE A 296 6.07 -8.10 -9.40
N GLU A 297 6.77 -8.10 -10.53
CA GLU A 297 7.55 -6.96 -10.99
C GLU A 297 6.83 -6.20 -12.12
N LEU A 298 6.86 -4.86 -12.05
CA LEU A 298 6.32 -4.03 -13.11
C LEU A 298 7.27 -4.04 -14.32
N LEU A 299 6.78 -4.54 -15.46
CA LEU A 299 7.57 -4.60 -16.70
C LEU A 299 7.50 -3.30 -17.52
N ALA A 300 6.29 -2.80 -17.75
CA ALA A 300 6.04 -1.67 -18.63
C ALA A 300 4.72 -0.99 -18.26
N MET A 301 4.61 0.29 -18.58
CA MET A 301 3.43 1.09 -18.31
C MET A 301 3.15 2.05 -19.46
N CYS A 302 1.91 2.07 -19.93
CA CYS A 302 1.43 2.99 -20.95
C CYS A 302 -0.01 3.37 -20.63
N HIS A 303 -0.37 4.64 -20.85
CA HIS A 303 -1.75 5.06 -20.68
C HIS A 303 -2.62 4.47 -21.81
N THR A 304 -3.69 3.75 -21.45
CA THR A 304 -4.51 2.95 -22.39
C THR A 304 -5.03 3.75 -23.58
N LYS A 305 -5.36 5.04 -23.40
CA LYS A 305 -5.79 5.95 -24.49
C LYS A 305 -4.83 6.01 -25.69
N TYR A 306 -3.54 5.70 -25.52
CA TYR A 306 -2.56 5.75 -26.59
C TYR A 306 -2.47 4.48 -27.44
N LEU A 307 -2.86 3.34 -26.87
CA LEU A 307 -2.72 2.02 -27.50
C LEU A 307 -3.67 1.72 -28.67
N PRO A 308 -4.85 2.37 -28.82
CA PRO A 308 -5.66 2.24 -30.04
C PRO A 308 -4.95 2.69 -31.31
N VAL A 309 -3.97 3.60 -31.22
CA VAL A 309 -3.15 4.01 -32.36
C VAL A 309 -2.14 2.91 -32.67
N LYS A 310 -2.26 2.29 -33.85
CA LYS A 310 -1.44 1.12 -34.25
C LYS A 310 0.07 1.39 -34.12
N LEU A 311 0.53 2.58 -34.52
CA LEU A 311 1.95 2.94 -34.42
C LEU A 311 2.43 3.04 -32.95
N ASN A 312 1.63 3.62 -32.06
CA ASN A 312 1.95 3.69 -30.63
C ASN A 312 2.04 2.31 -30.01
N ARG A 313 1.12 1.42 -30.38
CA ARG A 313 1.10 0.04 -29.92
C ARG A 313 2.36 -0.70 -30.34
N ILE A 314 2.79 -0.56 -31.60
CA ILE A 314 4.05 -1.13 -32.09
C ILE A 314 5.23 -0.59 -31.29
N LYS A 315 5.36 0.74 -31.18
CA LYS A 315 6.44 1.39 -30.42
C LYS A 315 6.50 0.95 -28.96
N PHE A 316 5.35 0.70 -28.32
CA PHE A 316 5.28 0.25 -26.93
C PHE A 316 5.80 -1.17 -26.73
N PHE A 317 5.42 -2.10 -27.62
CA PHE A 317 5.79 -3.52 -27.47
C PHE A 317 7.15 -3.87 -28.08
N GLU A 318 7.65 -3.09 -29.05
CA GLU A 318 8.93 -3.32 -29.72
C GLU A 318 10.11 -3.54 -28.75
N PRO A 319 10.42 -2.63 -27.79
CA PRO A 319 11.54 -2.84 -26.88
C PRO A 319 11.38 -4.10 -26.00
N ILE A 320 10.15 -4.45 -25.63
CA ILE A 320 9.85 -5.65 -24.83
C ILE A 320 10.17 -6.90 -25.65
N VAL A 321 9.70 -6.95 -26.91
CA VAL A 321 9.92 -8.09 -27.81
C VAL A 321 11.41 -8.25 -28.14
N GLU A 322 12.10 -7.16 -28.45
CA GLU A 322 13.53 -7.17 -28.74
C GLU A 322 14.35 -7.70 -27.56
N GLU A 323 14.09 -7.19 -26.35
CA GLU A 323 14.84 -7.57 -25.16
C GLU A 323 14.56 -9.01 -24.74
N LEU A 324 13.31 -9.47 -24.80
CA LEU A 324 12.98 -10.88 -24.56
C LEU A 324 13.66 -11.79 -25.60
N ASN A 325 13.64 -11.46 -26.89
CA ASN A 325 14.36 -12.22 -27.90
C ASN A 325 15.88 -12.25 -27.65
N ALA A 326 16.46 -11.13 -27.22
CA ALA A 326 17.87 -11.07 -26.84
C ALA A 326 18.19 -11.97 -25.63
N LEU A 327 17.28 -12.04 -24.64
CA LEU A 327 17.43 -12.94 -23.48
C LEU A 327 17.31 -14.42 -23.84
N GLN A 328 16.54 -14.76 -24.87
CA GLN A 328 16.42 -16.14 -25.36
C GLN A 328 17.65 -16.60 -26.16
N THR A 329 18.21 -15.69 -26.97
CA THR A 329 19.33 -15.99 -27.88
C THR A 329 20.69 -15.78 -27.23
N THR A 330 20.93 -14.58 -26.70
CA THR A 330 22.20 -14.20 -26.08
C THR A 330 22.24 -14.50 -24.60
N GLY A 331 21.11 -14.42 -23.87
CA GLY A 331 21.06 -14.66 -22.43
C GLY A 331 21.78 -13.62 -21.56
N ILE A 332 22.04 -14.01 -20.31
CA ILE A 332 22.82 -13.26 -19.32
C ILE A 332 24.00 -14.11 -18.85
N PHE A 333 25.22 -13.58 -18.99
CA PHE A 333 26.41 -14.23 -18.46
C PHE A 333 26.48 -14.02 -16.95
N VAL A 334 26.69 -15.10 -16.19
CA VAL A 334 26.85 -15.07 -14.75
C VAL A 334 28.29 -15.42 -14.40
N PRO A 335 29.16 -14.42 -14.11
CA PRO A 335 30.58 -14.65 -13.86
C PRO A 335 30.85 -15.63 -12.73
N ALA A 336 30.07 -15.55 -11.64
CA ALA A 336 30.21 -16.42 -10.48
C ALA A 336 30.01 -17.92 -10.81
N LEU A 337 29.25 -18.22 -11.87
CA LEU A 337 28.97 -19.58 -12.33
C LEU A 337 29.75 -19.94 -13.61
N GLY A 338 30.47 -18.99 -14.20
CA GLY A 338 31.10 -19.14 -15.51
C GLY A 338 30.13 -19.57 -16.61
N THR A 339 28.82 -19.29 -16.46
CA THR A 339 27.75 -19.89 -17.27
C THR A 339 26.85 -18.82 -17.87
N GLN A 340 26.36 -19.07 -19.09
CA GLN A 340 25.33 -18.28 -19.75
C GLN A 340 23.94 -18.79 -19.34
N LEU A 341 23.10 -17.91 -18.79
CA LEU A 341 21.70 -18.20 -18.53
C LEU A 341 20.83 -17.67 -19.67
N ASN A 342 20.18 -18.58 -20.39
CA ASN A 342 19.20 -18.23 -21.41
C ASN A 342 17.80 -18.32 -20.82
N PHE A 343 16.96 -17.37 -21.21
CA PHE A 343 15.57 -17.31 -20.77
C PHE A 343 14.68 -17.87 -21.86
N ALA A 344 13.46 -18.24 -21.53
CA ALA A 344 12.46 -18.63 -22.50
C ALA A 344 11.14 -17.96 -22.12
N PHE A 345 10.52 -17.30 -23.09
CA PHE A 345 9.15 -16.86 -22.93
C PHE A 345 8.24 -18.10 -22.95
N THR A 346 7.35 -18.21 -21.97
CA THR A 346 6.41 -19.33 -21.83
C THR A 346 5.00 -18.91 -22.23
N VAL A 347 4.39 -18.03 -21.45
CA VAL A 347 3.00 -17.58 -21.62
C VAL A 347 2.85 -16.12 -21.21
N LEU A 348 1.81 -15.48 -21.74
CA LEU A 348 1.31 -14.20 -21.26
C LEU A 348 -0.11 -14.42 -20.73
N ALA A 349 -0.26 -14.39 -19.41
CA ALA A 349 -1.56 -14.50 -18.76
C ALA A 349 -2.23 -13.12 -18.68
N GLY A 350 -3.54 -13.09 -18.87
CA GLY A 350 -4.38 -11.93 -18.72
C GLY A 350 -5.85 -12.31 -18.83
N ASP A 351 -6.73 -11.41 -18.42
CA ASP A 351 -8.18 -11.58 -18.56
C ASP A 351 -8.59 -11.80 -20.03
N ASN A 352 -9.85 -12.16 -20.26
CA ASN A 352 -10.32 -12.46 -21.62
C ASN A 352 -10.17 -11.28 -22.59
N LEU A 353 -10.44 -10.06 -22.12
CA LEU A 353 -10.38 -8.87 -22.97
C LEU A 353 -8.94 -8.53 -23.34
N GLY A 354 -8.03 -8.51 -22.37
CA GLY A 354 -6.61 -8.24 -22.58
C GLY A 354 -5.94 -9.33 -23.40
N SER A 355 -6.23 -10.60 -23.13
CA SER A 355 -5.72 -11.73 -23.92
C SER A 355 -6.19 -11.67 -25.37
N ASN A 356 -7.48 -11.39 -25.63
CA ASN A 356 -7.96 -11.23 -27.00
C ASN A 356 -7.33 -10.01 -27.69
N ASP A 357 -7.20 -8.88 -26.99
CA ASP A 357 -6.54 -7.69 -27.52
C ASP A 357 -5.10 -7.99 -27.95
N ILE A 358 -4.28 -8.51 -27.04
CA ILE A 358 -2.87 -8.82 -27.30
C ILE A 358 -2.73 -9.95 -28.32
N GLY A 359 -3.65 -10.91 -28.35
CA GLY A 359 -3.67 -11.98 -29.35
C GLY A 359 -4.06 -11.52 -30.75
N GLY A 360 -4.60 -10.31 -30.92
CA GLY A 360 -5.13 -9.84 -32.20
C GLY A 360 -6.49 -10.43 -32.56
N PHE A 361 -7.23 -10.92 -31.56
CA PHE A 361 -8.60 -11.40 -31.73
C PHE A 361 -9.61 -10.26 -31.55
N GLN A 362 -10.86 -10.49 -31.98
CA GLN A 362 -11.93 -9.55 -31.70
C GLN A 362 -12.21 -9.44 -30.19
N LYS A 363 -12.62 -8.24 -29.78
CA LYS A 363 -12.96 -7.91 -28.39
C LYS A 363 -14.45 -7.88 -28.11
N ASN A 364 -15.27 -8.09 -29.14
CA ASN A 364 -16.70 -8.28 -28.98
C ASN A 364 -16.98 -9.76 -28.70
N PHE A 365 -17.51 -10.05 -27.50
CA PHE A 365 -17.88 -11.40 -27.07
C PHE A 365 -19.34 -11.76 -27.35
N ASN A 366 -20.09 -10.83 -27.96
CA ASN A 366 -21.52 -10.96 -28.18
C ASN A 366 -21.88 -11.23 -29.65
N ASP A 367 -20.91 -11.56 -30.51
CA ASP A 367 -21.14 -11.81 -31.92
C ASP A 367 -20.01 -12.67 -32.56
N GLY A 368 -20.31 -13.29 -33.70
CA GLY A 368 -19.35 -14.02 -34.52
C GLY A 368 -18.56 -15.11 -33.77
N GLN A 369 -17.29 -15.30 -34.16
CA GLN A 369 -16.39 -16.27 -33.52
C GLN A 369 -15.57 -15.60 -32.42
N PHE A 370 -16.11 -15.54 -31.20
CA PHE A 370 -15.53 -14.78 -30.10
C PHE A 370 -14.40 -15.51 -29.35
N CYS A 371 -14.31 -16.83 -29.49
CA CYS A 371 -13.35 -17.65 -28.75
C CYS A 371 -11.95 -17.62 -29.40
N ARG A 372 -10.91 -17.43 -28.58
CA ARG A 372 -9.49 -17.50 -29.00
C ARG A 372 -8.94 -18.92 -29.14
N HIS A 373 -9.67 -19.93 -28.64
CA HIS A 373 -9.23 -21.33 -28.61
C HIS A 373 -9.93 -22.21 -29.65
N CYS A 374 -11.16 -21.89 -30.02
CA CYS A 374 -11.95 -22.67 -30.98
C CYS A 374 -12.76 -21.77 -31.93
N HIS A 375 -13.30 -22.38 -32.99
CA HIS A 375 -14.13 -21.73 -34.00
C HIS A 375 -15.63 -21.81 -33.70
N ILE A 376 -16.02 -21.75 -32.42
CA ILE A 376 -17.44 -21.69 -32.05
C ILE A 376 -18.04 -20.34 -32.47
N ASN A 377 -19.25 -20.37 -33.04
CA ASN A 377 -20.01 -19.16 -33.33
C ASN A 377 -20.87 -18.73 -32.14
N TYR A 378 -21.21 -17.45 -32.07
CA TYR A 378 -21.99 -16.89 -30.95
C TYR A 378 -23.39 -17.50 -30.82
N ASP A 379 -24.07 -17.80 -31.93
CA ASP A 379 -25.37 -18.47 -31.96
C ASP A 379 -25.31 -19.89 -31.36
N GLN A 380 -24.14 -20.52 -31.39
CA GLN A 380 -23.88 -21.85 -30.88
C GLN A 380 -23.51 -21.91 -29.38
N ARG A 381 -23.31 -20.76 -28.72
CA ARG A 381 -22.74 -20.69 -27.35
C ARG A 381 -23.57 -21.39 -26.26
N LEU A 382 -24.85 -21.64 -26.50
CA LEU A 382 -25.76 -22.31 -25.56
C LEU A 382 -25.90 -23.81 -25.83
N ILE A 383 -25.30 -24.32 -26.90
CA ILE A 383 -25.31 -25.73 -27.23
C ILE A 383 -24.28 -26.44 -26.34
N PRO A 384 -24.64 -27.54 -25.64
CA PRO A 384 -23.70 -28.31 -24.85
C PRO A 384 -22.47 -28.72 -25.67
N LEU A 385 -21.27 -28.59 -25.10
CA LEU A 385 -20.02 -28.95 -25.80
C LEU A 385 -19.99 -30.42 -26.25
N SER A 386 -20.73 -31.30 -25.56
CA SER A 386 -20.94 -32.70 -25.94
C SER A 386 -21.67 -32.88 -27.27
N GLU A 387 -22.37 -31.85 -27.76
CA GLU A 387 -23.21 -31.91 -28.97
C GLU A 387 -22.56 -31.21 -30.17
N ILE A 388 -21.65 -30.26 -29.95
CA ILE A 388 -21.15 -29.36 -31.01
C ILE A 388 -19.65 -29.43 -31.32
N SER A 389 -18.83 -29.97 -30.40
CA SER A 389 -17.38 -30.20 -30.59
C SER A 389 -16.68 -29.21 -31.54
N PRO A 390 -16.67 -27.89 -31.23
CA PRO A 390 -16.17 -26.87 -32.14
C PRO A 390 -14.67 -27.09 -32.39
N PRO A 391 -14.19 -26.96 -33.64
CA PRO A 391 -12.80 -27.25 -33.95
C PRO A 391 -11.88 -26.23 -33.27
N HIS A 392 -10.77 -26.72 -32.74
CA HIS A 392 -9.74 -25.87 -32.13
C HIS A 392 -9.02 -25.05 -33.20
N ARG A 393 -8.61 -23.83 -32.85
CA ARG A 393 -7.78 -23.00 -33.72
C ARG A 393 -6.38 -23.59 -33.79
N THR A 394 -5.92 -23.92 -34.99
CA THR A 394 -4.52 -24.34 -35.21
C THR A 394 -3.63 -23.14 -35.57
N ARG A 395 -2.31 -23.28 -35.38
CA ARG A 395 -1.34 -22.22 -35.75
C ARG A 395 -1.45 -21.84 -37.23
N ASN A 396 -1.36 -22.83 -38.11
CA ASN A 396 -1.44 -22.61 -39.57
C ASN A 396 -2.75 -21.94 -40.00
N GLN A 397 -3.89 -22.32 -39.42
CA GLN A 397 -5.17 -21.67 -39.73
C GLN A 397 -5.18 -20.22 -39.26
N HIS A 398 -4.70 -19.96 -38.04
CA HIS A 398 -4.62 -18.61 -37.51
C HIS A 398 -3.68 -17.72 -38.34
N ASP A 399 -2.50 -18.21 -38.71
CA ASP A 399 -1.54 -17.48 -39.55
C ASP A 399 -2.15 -17.12 -40.91
N ASN A 400 -2.88 -18.04 -41.54
CA ASN A 400 -3.60 -17.77 -42.78
C ASN A 400 -4.67 -16.68 -42.62
N LEU A 401 -5.39 -16.67 -41.49
CA LEU A 401 -6.39 -15.62 -41.19
C LEU A 401 -5.72 -14.26 -40.96
N VAL A 402 -4.58 -14.23 -40.27
CA VAL A 402 -3.79 -13.01 -40.08
C VAL A 402 -3.32 -12.45 -41.43
N GLN A 403 -2.85 -13.29 -42.35
CA GLN A 403 -2.46 -12.85 -43.70
C GLN A 403 -3.65 -12.29 -44.48
N GLN A 404 -4.84 -12.91 -44.37
CA GLN A 404 -6.05 -12.38 -44.98
C GLN A 404 -6.40 -10.99 -44.44
N ILE A 405 -6.34 -10.80 -43.12
CA ILE A 405 -6.59 -9.52 -42.46
C ILE A 405 -5.63 -8.42 -42.94
N ILE A 406 -4.33 -8.74 -43.03
CA ILE A 406 -3.31 -7.82 -43.54
C ILE A 406 -3.61 -7.41 -44.98
N ASN A 407 -4.04 -8.34 -45.84
CA ASN A 407 -4.41 -8.06 -47.23
C ASN A 407 -5.71 -7.24 -47.36
N LEU A 408 -6.58 -7.28 -46.36
CA LEU A 408 -7.85 -6.52 -46.29
C LEU A 408 -7.69 -5.16 -45.57
N ASN A 409 -6.47 -4.68 -45.34
CA ASN A 409 -6.17 -3.43 -44.62
C ASN A 409 -6.77 -3.33 -43.20
N ASN A 410 -7.06 -4.47 -42.55
CA ASN A 410 -7.65 -4.54 -41.20
C ASN A 410 -9.03 -3.88 -41.03
N ASP A 411 -9.83 -3.73 -42.09
CA ASP A 411 -11.13 -3.03 -42.01
C ASP A 411 -12.25 -3.86 -41.32
N SER A 412 -12.06 -5.18 -41.17
CA SER A 412 -13.02 -6.07 -40.51
C SER A 412 -12.33 -7.30 -39.90
N ASN A 413 -12.95 -7.94 -38.91
CA ASN A 413 -12.45 -9.21 -38.39
C ASN A 413 -12.88 -10.39 -39.30
N VAL A 414 -12.02 -11.38 -39.46
CA VAL A 414 -12.27 -12.60 -40.22
C VAL A 414 -12.20 -13.76 -39.24
N GLN A 415 -13.33 -14.44 -39.05
CA GLN A 415 -13.41 -15.60 -38.14
C GLN A 415 -12.85 -15.27 -36.74
N GLY A 416 -13.18 -14.07 -36.23
CA GLY A 416 -12.77 -13.60 -34.92
C GLY A 416 -11.31 -13.12 -34.81
N VAL A 417 -10.52 -13.16 -35.88
CA VAL A 417 -9.18 -12.55 -35.93
C VAL A 417 -9.33 -11.13 -36.47
N ALA A 418 -8.82 -10.14 -35.74
CA ALA A 418 -9.01 -8.71 -36.05
C ALA A 418 -7.70 -8.00 -36.42
N ASP A 419 -6.55 -8.45 -35.91
CA ASP A 419 -5.25 -7.88 -36.25
C ASP A 419 -4.14 -8.91 -36.01
N ILE A 420 -2.92 -8.58 -36.43
CA ILE A 420 -1.72 -9.30 -36.00
C ILE A 420 -1.39 -8.94 -34.54
N SER A 421 -0.96 -9.93 -33.76
CA SER A 421 -0.48 -9.69 -32.40
C SER A 421 0.78 -8.79 -32.41
N PRO A 422 0.88 -7.79 -31.51
CA PRO A 422 2.12 -7.02 -31.34
C PRO A 422 3.29 -7.87 -30.84
N LEU A 423 3.02 -9.06 -30.30
CA LEU A 423 4.03 -10.02 -29.85
C LEU A 423 4.38 -11.06 -30.91
N SER A 424 3.87 -10.95 -32.14
CA SER A 424 4.11 -11.92 -33.23
C SER A 424 5.59 -12.15 -33.55
N LYS A 425 6.46 -11.17 -33.29
CA LYS A 425 7.91 -11.27 -33.49
C LYS A 425 8.66 -11.90 -32.30
N LEU A 426 7.98 -12.19 -31.19
CA LEU A 426 8.59 -12.81 -30.02
C LEU A 426 8.79 -14.31 -30.26
N THR A 427 10.02 -14.79 -30.13
CA THR A 427 10.33 -16.22 -30.26
C THR A 427 9.58 -17.01 -29.19
N ASN A 428 9.02 -18.15 -29.57
CA ASN A 428 8.14 -19.02 -28.75
C ASN A 428 6.75 -18.45 -28.44
N PHE A 429 6.39 -17.25 -28.92
CA PHE A 429 5.03 -16.74 -28.82
C PHE A 429 4.18 -17.16 -30.02
N HIS A 430 2.95 -17.60 -29.76
CA HIS A 430 1.90 -17.69 -30.77
C HIS A 430 0.53 -17.44 -30.12
N ALA A 431 -0.32 -16.62 -30.74
CA ALA A 431 -1.58 -16.16 -30.14
C ALA A 431 -2.52 -17.30 -29.71
N THR A 432 -2.51 -18.43 -30.42
CA THR A 432 -3.35 -19.60 -30.08
C THR A 432 -2.78 -20.51 -28.99
N THR A 433 -1.50 -20.38 -28.61
CA THR A 433 -0.86 -21.31 -27.66
C THR A 433 -0.20 -20.63 -26.46
N SER A 434 0.03 -19.32 -26.53
CA SER A 434 0.78 -18.57 -25.51
C SER A 434 -0.09 -17.69 -24.63
N LEU A 435 -1.42 -17.77 -24.78
CA LEU A 435 -2.42 -16.97 -24.07
C LEU A 435 -3.37 -17.89 -23.28
N PRO A 436 -2.97 -18.36 -22.08
CA PRO A 436 -3.76 -19.27 -21.28
C PRO A 436 -5.09 -18.66 -20.82
N ASN A 437 -5.96 -19.50 -20.27
CA ASN A 437 -7.17 -19.05 -19.58
C ASN A 437 -6.82 -18.46 -18.22
N ASP A 438 -7.66 -17.53 -17.76
CA ASP A 438 -7.50 -16.91 -16.47
C ASP A 438 -8.42 -17.62 -15.48
N LEU A 439 -7.85 -18.49 -14.64
CA LEU A 439 -8.65 -19.24 -13.68
C LEU A 439 -9.41 -18.33 -12.71
N MET A 440 -8.86 -17.17 -12.36
CA MET A 440 -9.52 -16.23 -11.47
C MET A 440 -10.75 -15.62 -12.16
N HIS A 441 -10.58 -15.06 -13.35
CA HIS A 441 -11.70 -14.42 -14.05
C HIS A 441 -12.69 -15.42 -14.65
N ASP A 442 -12.23 -16.52 -15.23
CA ASP A 442 -13.08 -17.50 -15.92
C ASP A 442 -13.81 -18.42 -14.95
N PHE A 443 -13.11 -18.94 -13.93
CA PHE A 443 -13.67 -19.90 -12.98
C PHE A 443 -14.16 -19.22 -11.70
N ASN A 444 -13.30 -18.53 -10.95
CA ASN A 444 -13.68 -18.00 -9.64
C ASN A 444 -14.74 -16.89 -9.77
N GLU A 445 -14.45 -15.83 -10.53
CA GLU A 445 -15.35 -14.70 -10.75
C GLU A 445 -16.45 -15.02 -11.76
N GLY A 446 -16.15 -15.84 -12.76
CA GLY A 446 -17.09 -16.24 -13.82
C GLY A 446 -18.04 -17.36 -13.40
N LEU A 447 -17.59 -18.61 -13.51
CA LEU A 447 -18.45 -19.78 -13.36
C LEU A 447 -18.92 -20.01 -11.92
N CYS A 448 -18.00 -20.03 -10.96
CA CYS A 448 -18.27 -20.34 -9.55
C CYS A 448 -19.30 -19.38 -8.97
N SER A 449 -19.10 -18.07 -9.16
CA SER A 449 -20.03 -17.05 -8.65
C SER A 449 -21.47 -17.28 -9.16
N ARG A 450 -21.63 -17.60 -10.45
CA ARG A 450 -22.94 -17.84 -11.08
C ARG A 450 -23.58 -19.15 -10.61
N VAL A 451 -22.79 -20.22 -10.51
CA VAL A 451 -23.28 -21.53 -10.05
C VAL A 451 -23.68 -21.45 -8.58
N LEU A 452 -22.85 -20.86 -7.72
CA LEU A 452 -23.16 -20.68 -6.30
C LEU A 452 -24.44 -19.86 -6.12
N LEU A 453 -24.61 -18.77 -6.87
CA LEU A 453 -25.84 -17.97 -6.82
C LEU A 453 -27.07 -18.78 -7.28
N ALA A 454 -26.94 -19.60 -8.31
CA ALA A 454 -28.03 -20.47 -8.76
C ALA A 454 -28.38 -21.54 -7.71
N MET A 455 -27.38 -22.17 -7.09
CA MET A 455 -27.56 -23.14 -6.02
C MET A 455 -28.26 -22.52 -4.80
N ILE A 456 -27.85 -21.31 -4.40
CA ILE A 456 -28.47 -20.54 -3.33
C ILE A 456 -29.95 -20.26 -3.63
N LYS A 457 -30.27 -19.79 -4.84
CA LYS A 457 -31.65 -19.53 -5.27
C LYS A 457 -32.50 -20.80 -5.24
N GLU A 458 -31.96 -21.91 -5.71
CA GLU A 458 -32.65 -23.21 -5.70
C GLU A 458 -32.87 -23.73 -4.28
N ALA A 459 -31.86 -23.62 -3.41
CA ALA A 459 -31.95 -24.02 -2.01
C ALA A 459 -32.98 -23.17 -1.24
N SER A 460 -33.04 -21.87 -1.51
CA SER A 460 -34.08 -20.98 -0.98
C SER A 460 -35.47 -21.37 -1.48
N THR A 461 -35.62 -21.66 -2.78
CA THR A 461 -36.90 -22.10 -3.38
C THR A 461 -37.38 -23.41 -2.76
N LYS A 462 -36.46 -24.35 -2.50
CA LYS A 462 -36.75 -25.62 -1.81
C LYS A 462 -36.89 -25.49 -0.29
N ARG A 463 -36.73 -24.29 0.27
CA ARG A 463 -36.73 -24.02 1.72
C ARG A 463 -35.71 -24.87 2.49
N ILE A 464 -34.58 -25.21 1.84
CA ILE A 464 -33.44 -25.88 2.48
C ILE A 464 -32.68 -24.88 3.35
N LEU A 465 -32.63 -23.62 2.93
CA LEU A 465 -32.05 -22.52 3.68
C LEU A 465 -33.17 -21.72 4.35
N ALA A 466 -32.95 -21.31 5.60
CA ALA A 466 -33.88 -20.42 6.27
C ALA A 466 -33.85 -19.03 5.62
N TYR A 467 -35.00 -18.35 5.61
CA TYR A 467 -35.08 -16.99 5.11
C TYR A 467 -34.17 -16.07 5.95
N GLY A 468 -33.29 -15.30 5.31
CA GLY A 468 -32.36 -14.39 5.99
C GLY A 468 -31.03 -15.02 6.41
N GLU A 469 -30.91 -16.35 6.40
CA GLU A 469 -29.71 -17.06 6.89
C GLU A 469 -28.44 -16.70 6.10
N ILE A 470 -28.56 -16.50 4.79
CA ILE A 470 -27.42 -16.09 3.95
C ILE A 470 -27.07 -14.63 4.19
N GLU A 471 -28.07 -13.75 4.29
CA GLU A 471 -27.85 -12.34 4.60
C GLU A 471 -27.13 -12.16 5.93
N GLU A 472 -27.55 -12.88 6.97
CA GLU A 472 -26.92 -12.87 8.30
C GLU A 472 -25.46 -13.33 8.21
N ARG A 473 -25.19 -14.43 7.51
CA ARG A 473 -23.82 -14.93 7.31
C ARG A 473 -22.96 -13.97 6.50
N LEU A 474 -23.51 -13.31 5.47
CA LEU A 474 -22.80 -12.28 4.68
C LEU A 474 -22.59 -10.98 5.47
N ILE A 475 -23.42 -10.68 6.46
CA ILE A 475 -23.21 -9.54 7.36
C ILE A 475 -22.12 -9.87 8.38
N ALA A 476 -22.15 -11.08 8.94
CA ALA A 476 -21.20 -11.53 9.94
C ALA A 476 -19.82 -11.94 9.37
N PHE A 477 -19.69 -12.11 8.05
CA PHE A 477 -18.43 -12.47 7.43
C PHE A 477 -17.40 -11.33 7.54
N GLU A 478 -16.25 -11.63 8.13
CA GLU A 478 -15.13 -10.70 8.26
C GLU A 478 -14.39 -10.52 6.94
N TYR A 479 -14.86 -9.59 6.11
CA TYR A 479 -14.17 -9.24 4.87
C TYR A 479 -12.84 -8.52 5.15
N GLY A 480 -11.80 -8.90 4.41
CA GLY A 480 -10.56 -8.15 4.37
C GLY A 480 -10.78 -6.70 3.87
N PRO A 481 -9.87 -5.76 4.19
CA PRO A 481 -10.03 -4.34 3.85
C PRO A 481 -10.31 -4.09 2.36
N ASN A 482 -9.66 -4.86 1.47
CA ASN A 482 -9.81 -4.75 0.02
C ASN A 482 -11.10 -5.41 -0.51
N ASP A 483 -11.74 -6.28 0.28
CA ASP A 483 -12.92 -7.05 -0.13
C ASP A 483 -14.24 -6.43 0.36
N LYS A 484 -14.18 -5.53 1.35
CA LYS A 484 -15.35 -4.76 1.84
C LYS A 484 -16.16 -4.09 0.71
N PRO A 485 -15.55 -3.48 -0.34
CA PRO A 485 -16.29 -2.90 -1.47
C PRO A 485 -17.00 -3.94 -2.33
N ASN A 486 -16.54 -5.19 -2.31
CA ASN A 486 -17.05 -6.30 -3.14
C ASN A 486 -18.14 -7.11 -2.41
N LYS A 487 -18.72 -6.57 -1.33
CA LYS A 487 -19.83 -7.22 -0.61
C LYS A 487 -21.00 -7.45 -1.57
N GLY A 488 -21.46 -8.70 -1.65
CA GLY A 488 -22.58 -9.08 -2.50
C GLY A 488 -23.88 -8.31 -2.16
N PRO A 489 -24.75 -8.05 -3.14
CA PRO A 489 -26.02 -7.35 -2.89
C PRO A 489 -26.92 -8.19 -1.98
N VAL A 490 -27.56 -7.54 -1.00
CA VAL A 490 -28.61 -8.15 -0.17
C VAL A 490 -29.72 -8.67 -1.09
N LEU A 491 -30.12 -9.94 -0.98
CA LEU A 491 -31.17 -10.51 -1.82
C LEU A 491 -32.51 -9.85 -1.44
N ARG A 492 -32.86 -8.75 -2.11
CA ARG A 492 -34.12 -8.05 -1.87
C ARG A 492 -35.30 -8.94 -2.29
N LYS A 493 -36.31 -9.04 -1.41
CA LYS A 493 -37.62 -9.64 -1.71
C LYS A 493 -38.13 -9.17 -3.07
N LYS A 494 -38.42 -10.09 -3.98
CA LYS A 494 -39.48 -9.87 -4.96
C LYS A 494 -40.78 -10.25 -4.25
N HIS A 495 -41.63 -9.26 -4.03
CA HIS A 495 -43.01 -9.44 -3.57
C HIS A 495 -43.82 -10.23 -4.57
#